data_AF-A0A8X8G355-F1
#
_entry.id   AF-A0A8X8G355-F1
#
_cell.length_a   1.000
_cell.length_b   1.000
_cell.length_c   1.000
_cell.angle_alpha   90.00
_cell.angle_beta   90.00
_cell.angle_gamma   90.00
#
_symmetry.space_group_name_H-M   'P 1'
#
loop_
_entity.id
_entity.type
_entity.pdbx_description
1 polymer ?
#
loop_
_entity_poly.entity_id
_entity_poly.type
_entity_poly.pdbx_seq_one_letter_code
_entity_poly.pdbx_strand_id
1 'polypeptide(L)'
;THYSNVDGLPDSNLYTTALDVAKLSRALIRQFPQVIQITKEKSYTYNGITQRSWNPVLFRDPTVDGLKTGLTDASGYCIDATAIRNGRRLIAVVLGGPSWAGSTNAVEALLDYGYRFFVNHPVYTAGEKVSEISRSDLSPMPIPVGVEQNVDITVPKGRFSSLQRVVEIAPHLQVPMKKGTVVGRLVFLLNGKPLKSVPVVTQTAIEKAGWITQMFHKIRSVL
;
A
#
# COMPACT_ATOMS: atom_id res chain seq x y z
N THR A 1 -11.03 -7.84 12.80
CA THR A 1 -10.36 -7.40 14.04
C THR A 1 -11.36 -6.75 14.96
N HIS A 2 -11.37 -7.12 16.24
CA HIS A 2 -12.17 -6.51 17.29
C HIS A 2 -11.29 -6.32 18.53
N TYR A 3 -11.35 -5.14 19.15
CA TYR A 3 -10.62 -4.80 20.37
C TYR A 3 -11.62 -4.57 21.49
N SER A 4 -11.59 -5.42 22.53
CA SER A 4 -12.44 -5.28 23.71
C SER A 4 -11.74 -4.64 24.90
N ASN A 5 -10.41 -4.50 24.86
CA ASN A 5 -9.60 -3.85 25.89
C ASN A 5 -8.40 -3.10 25.27
N VAL A 6 -7.67 -2.36 26.11
CA VAL A 6 -6.56 -1.47 25.71
C VAL A 6 -5.18 -2.06 25.91
N ASP A 7 -5.06 -3.12 26.72
CA ASP A 7 -3.78 -3.72 27.13
C ASP A 7 -3.45 -5.03 26.40
N GLY A 8 -4.44 -5.66 25.77
CA GLY A 8 -4.29 -6.92 25.06
C GLY A 8 -4.37 -8.16 25.95
N LEU A 9 -4.87 -8.03 27.19
CA LEU A 9 -5.12 -9.20 28.04
C LEU A 9 -6.16 -10.14 27.42
N PRO A 10 -6.08 -11.47 27.68
CA PRO A 10 -6.97 -12.44 27.06
C PRO A 10 -8.45 -12.13 27.30
N ASP A 11 -9.20 -12.03 26.19
CA ASP A 11 -10.65 -11.85 26.14
C ASP A 11 -11.14 -12.56 24.88
N SER A 12 -12.22 -13.33 24.98
CA SER A 12 -12.79 -14.05 23.85
C SER A 12 -13.27 -13.13 22.72
N ASN A 13 -13.57 -11.86 23.04
CA ASN A 13 -13.92 -10.85 22.07
C ASN A 13 -12.71 -10.06 21.53
N LEU A 14 -11.48 -10.28 22.03
CA LEU A 14 -10.27 -9.64 21.51
C LEU A 14 -9.63 -10.53 20.44
N TYR A 15 -9.67 -10.10 19.17
CA TYR A 15 -9.05 -10.86 18.08
C TYR A 15 -8.59 -9.99 16.91
N THR A 16 -7.51 -10.42 16.26
CA THR A 16 -6.96 -9.81 15.05
C THR A 16 -6.39 -10.87 14.12
N THR A 17 -5.85 -10.46 12.98
CA THR A 17 -5.15 -11.32 12.02
C THR A 17 -3.80 -10.72 11.68
N ALA A 18 -2.87 -11.53 11.17
CA ALA A 18 -1.55 -11.03 10.75
C ALA A 18 -1.67 -9.91 9.69
N LEU A 19 -2.64 -10.02 8.78
CA LEU A 19 -2.90 -9.00 7.76
C LEU A 19 -3.42 -7.69 8.37
N ASP A 20 -4.33 -7.78 9.34
CA ASP A 20 -4.89 -6.58 9.99
C ASP A 20 -3.84 -5.88 10.87
N VAL A 21 -2.98 -6.64 11.56
CA VAL A 21 -1.80 -6.08 12.26
C VAL A 21 -0.89 -5.38 11.26
N ALA A 22 -0.55 -6.00 10.12
CA ALA A 22 0.30 -5.36 9.12
C ALA A 22 -0.32 -4.06 8.56
N LYS A 23 -1.64 -4.03 8.36
CA LYS A 23 -2.37 -2.82 7.96
C LYS A 23 -2.33 -1.75 9.05
N LEU A 24 -2.51 -2.12 10.32
CA LEU A 24 -2.44 -1.23 11.46
C LEU A 24 -1.03 -0.66 11.61
N SER A 25 0.02 -1.49 11.60
CA SER A 25 1.41 -1.06 11.68
C SER A 25 1.75 -0.10 10.53
N ARG A 26 1.25 -0.36 9.31
CA ARG A 26 1.41 0.56 8.17
C ARG A 26 0.69 1.89 8.40
N ALA A 27 -0.54 1.87 8.91
CA ALA A 27 -1.30 3.09 9.19
C ALA A 27 -0.61 3.92 10.29
N LEU A 28 -0.21 3.26 11.39
CA LEU A 28 0.50 3.84 12.52
C LEU A 28 1.78 4.56 12.08
N ILE A 29 2.63 3.90 11.28
CA ILE A 29 3.88 4.51 10.79
C ILE A 29 3.61 5.69 9.84
N ARG A 30 2.58 5.60 8.99
CA ARG A 30 2.28 6.66 8.02
C ARG A 30 1.61 7.88 8.64
N GLN A 31 0.72 7.68 9.60
CA GLN A 31 -0.09 8.74 10.22
C GLN A 31 0.61 9.33 11.45
N PHE A 32 1.40 8.52 12.15
CA PHE A 32 2.09 8.90 13.39
C PHE A 32 3.57 8.49 13.33
N PRO A 33 4.38 9.03 12.39
CA PRO A 33 5.76 8.62 12.18
C PRO A 33 6.66 8.77 13.42
N GLN A 34 6.29 9.62 14.37
CA GLN A 34 6.95 9.76 15.67
C GLN A 34 6.98 8.46 16.48
N VAL A 35 6.08 7.50 16.22
CA VAL A 35 6.07 6.18 16.88
C VAL A 35 7.41 5.46 16.74
N ILE A 36 8.09 5.64 15.60
CA ILE A 36 9.39 5.02 15.33
C ILE A 36 10.45 5.53 16.30
N GLN A 37 10.37 6.78 16.76
CA GLN A 37 11.29 7.31 17.76
C GLN A 37 11.16 6.59 19.11
N ILE A 38 10.02 5.95 19.37
CA ILE A 38 9.77 5.18 20.58
C ILE A 38 10.12 3.71 20.34
N THR A 39 9.64 3.11 19.25
CA THR A 39 9.77 1.67 19.00
C THR A 39 11.17 1.22 18.62
N LYS A 40 12.03 2.13 18.15
CA LYS A 40 13.43 1.83 17.82
C LYS A 40 14.35 1.79 19.05
N GLU A 41 13.91 2.37 20.18
CA GLU A 41 14.73 2.47 21.38
C GLU A 41 15.00 1.08 21.97
N LYS A 42 16.27 0.80 22.27
CA LYS A 42 16.70 -0.50 22.81
C LYS A 42 16.48 -0.62 24.31
N SER A 43 16.29 0.50 24.99
CA SER A 43 16.02 0.55 26.42
C SER A 43 15.35 1.86 26.80
N TYR A 44 14.63 1.87 27.92
CA TYR A 44 14.04 3.07 28.50
C TYR A 44 14.15 3.01 30.02
N THR A 45 14.52 4.14 30.66
CA THR A 45 14.62 4.24 32.12
C THR A 45 13.39 4.94 32.67
N TYR A 46 12.67 4.27 33.56
CA TYR A 46 11.53 4.83 34.28
C TYR A 46 11.68 4.58 35.77
N ASN A 47 11.48 5.63 36.58
CA ASN A 47 11.60 5.54 38.04
C ASN A 47 12.92 4.90 38.50
N GLY A 48 14.04 5.28 37.87
CA GLY A 48 15.37 4.74 38.17
C GLY A 48 15.64 3.32 37.65
N ILE A 49 14.67 2.66 37.02
CA ILE A 49 14.81 1.28 36.52
C ILE A 49 14.89 1.29 34.99
N THR A 50 16.02 0.82 34.46
CA THR A 50 16.21 0.64 33.01
C THR A 50 15.57 -0.67 32.55
N GLN A 51 14.65 -0.56 31.62
CA GLN A 51 13.99 -1.68 30.97
C GLN A 51 14.51 -1.84 29.55
N ARG A 52 14.86 -3.07 29.18
CA ARG A 52 15.27 -3.41 27.82
C ARG A 52 14.03 -3.55 26.93
N SER A 53 14.17 -3.19 25.66
CA SER A 53 13.15 -3.49 24.65
C SER A 53 12.93 -4.99 24.54
N TRP A 54 11.66 -5.38 24.51
CA TRP A 54 11.22 -6.75 24.31
C TRP A 54 11.29 -7.20 22.85
N ASN A 55 11.59 -6.31 21.90
CA ASN A 55 11.77 -6.68 20.51
C ASN A 55 13.20 -7.21 20.28
N PRO A 56 13.41 -8.53 20.18
CA PRO A 56 14.75 -9.11 20.03
C PRO A 56 15.41 -8.74 18.70
N VAL A 57 14.60 -8.45 17.66
CA VAL A 57 15.09 -8.19 16.30
C VAL A 57 15.89 -6.88 16.23
N LEU A 58 15.55 -5.88 17.06
CA LEU A 58 16.31 -4.61 17.18
C LEU A 58 17.80 -4.84 17.53
N PHE A 59 18.11 -5.94 18.21
CA PHE A 59 19.48 -6.26 18.65
C PHE A 59 20.25 -7.07 17.62
N ARG A 60 19.57 -7.64 16.63
CA ARG A 60 20.14 -8.53 15.61
C ARG A 60 20.30 -7.83 14.26
N ASP A 61 19.35 -6.94 13.93
CA ASP A 61 19.32 -6.23 12.66
C ASP A 61 19.30 -4.70 12.89
N PRO A 62 20.37 -3.96 12.54
CA PRO A 62 20.41 -2.51 12.71
C PRO A 62 19.45 -1.75 11.79
N THR A 63 18.85 -2.41 10.79
CA THR A 63 17.87 -1.80 9.89
C THR A 63 16.44 -1.84 10.42
N VAL A 64 16.21 -2.59 11.51
CA VAL A 64 14.91 -2.73 12.18
C VAL A 64 14.72 -1.58 13.16
N ASP A 65 13.54 -0.97 13.14
CA ASP A 65 13.19 0.21 13.94
C ASP A 65 11.81 0.09 14.63
N GLY A 66 11.25 -1.13 14.69
CA GLY A 66 10.01 -1.42 15.40
C GLY A 66 9.49 -2.85 15.17
N LEU A 67 8.27 -3.19 15.59
CA LEU A 67 7.31 -2.34 16.32
C LEU A 67 6.96 -2.93 17.68
N LYS A 68 6.37 -4.12 17.74
CA LYS A 68 5.84 -4.66 18.99
C LYS A 68 5.97 -6.18 19.07
N THR A 69 6.04 -6.65 20.31
CA THR A 69 6.01 -8.06 20.67
C THR A 69 4.83 -8.35 21.59
N GLY A 70 4.30 -9.58 21.58
CA GLY A 70 3.19 -9.99 22.43
C GLY A 70 3.29 -11.46 22.83
N LEU A 71 2.90 -11.78 24.06
CA LEU A 71 2.93 -13.14 24.58
C LEU A 71 1.83 -13.32 25.62
N THR A 72 1.00 -14.33 25.40
CA THR A 72 0.12 -14.98 26.37
C THR A 72 0.08 -16.47 26.03
N ASP A 73 -0.38 -17.31 26.96
CA ASP A 73 -0.56 -18.75 26.67
C ASP A 73 -1.51 -18.99 25.50
N ALA A 74 -2.50 -18.11 25.31
CA ALA A 74 -3.47 -18.20 24.22
C ALA A 74 -2.95 -17.68 22.87
N SER A 75 -2.08 -16.65 22.88
CA SER A 75 -1.60 -16.01 21.65
C SER A 75 -0.31 -16.62 21.10
N GLY A 76 0.44 -17.34 21.92
CA GLY A 76 1.83 -17.70 21.62
C GLY A 76 2.74 -16.47 21.47
N TYR A 77 3.91 -16.67 20.86
CA TYR A 77 4.94 -15.64 20.71
C TYR A 77 4.72 -14.83 19.44
N CYS A 78 4.19 -13.62 19.58
CA CYS A 78 3.85 -12.72 18.47
C CYS A 78 4.90 -11.61 18.30
N ILE A 79 5.23 -11.30 17.06
CA ILE A 79 6.13 -10.19 16.69
C ILE A 79 5.59 -9.52 15.42
N ASP A 80 5.44 -8.19 15.45
CA ASP A 80 5.42 -7.37 14.24
C ASP A 80 6.67 -6.49 14.19
N ALA A 81 7.42 -6.63 13.10
CA ALA A 81 8.66 -5.90 12.91
C ALA A 81 8.63 -5.06 11.63
N THR A 82 9.35 -3.96 11.67
CA THR A 82 9.57 -3.12 10.48
C THR A 82 11.03 -2.77 10.34
N ALA A 83 11.48 -2.70 9.09
CA ALA A 83 12.82 -2.34 8.73
C ALA A 83 12.81 -1.38 7.55
N ILE A 84 13.88 -0.60 7.40
CA ILE A 84 14.18 0.14 6.17
C ILE A 84 15.52 -0.34 5.61
N ARG A 85 15.50 -0.84 4.38
CA ARG A 85 16.71 -1.16 3.61
C ARG A 85 16.56 -0.58 2.20
N ASN A 86 17.60 0.05 1.68
CA ASN A 86 17.62 0.66 0.34
C ASN A 86 16.43 1.61 0.09
N GLY A 87 16.08 2.44 1.07
CA GLY A 87 14.96 3.39 0.97
C GLY A 87 13.56 2.76 0.98
N ARG A 88 13.44 1.44 1.17
CA ARG A 88 12.16 0.72 1.18
C ARG A 88 11.86 0.19 2.58
N ARG A 89 10.67 0.51 3.09
CA ARG A 89 10.15 -0.04 4.34
C ARG A 89 9.40 -1.35 4.09
N LEU A 90 9.68 -2.37 4.91
CA LEU A 90 8.88 -3.59 5.01
C LEU A 90 8.28 -3.74 6.41
N ILE A 91 7.17 -4.48 6.48
CA ILE A 91 6.52 -4.89 7.72
C ILE A 91 6.33 -6.41 7.63
N ALA A 92 6.82 -7.13 8.62
CA ALA A 92 6.64 -8.57 8.77
C ALA A 92 5.88 -8.85 10.07
N VAL A 93 4.91 -9.76 10.02
CA VAL A 93 4.08 -10.11 11.17
C VAL A 93 4.07 -11.62 11.33
N VAL A 94 4.39 -12.08 12.53
CA VAL A 94 4.29 -13.49 12.96
C VAL A 94 3.43 -13.53 14.21
N LEU A 95 2.37 -14.35 14.18
CA LEU A 95 1.48 -14.59 15.32
C LEU A 95 1.55 -16.07 15.69
N GLY A 96 1.37 -16.41 16.98
CA GLY A 96 1.29 -17.81 17.40
C GLY A 96 2.59 -18.59 17.26
N GLY A 97 3.76 -17.93 17.26
CA GLY A 97 5.02 -18.64 17.19
C GLY A 97 5.30 -19.47 18.44
N PRO A 98 6.16 -20.50 18.35
CA PRO A 98 6.36 -21.49 19.44
C PRO A 98 7.32 -21.01 20.54
N SER A 99 8.15 -20.01 20.27
CA SER A 99 9.12 -19.43 21.20
C SER A 99 9.59 -18.07 20.70
N TRP A 100 10.20 -17.26 21.58
CA TRP A 100 10.84 -16.01 21.17
C TRP A 100 11.87 -16.21 20.06
N ALA A 101 12.73 -17.23 20.18
CA ALA A 101 13.72 -17.55 19.16
C ALA A 101 13.07 -17.93 17.82
N GLY A 102 12.01 -18.75 17.86
CA GLY A 102 11.25 -19.14 16.68
C GLY A 102 10.62 -17.95 15.96
N SER A 103 9.88 -17.11 16.69
CA SER A 103 9.23 -15.92 16.12
C SER A 103 10.23 -14.90 15.60
N THR A 104 11.37 -14.72 16.29
CA THR A 104 12.46 -13.82 15.86
C THR A 104 13.02 -14.29 14.52
N ASN A 105 13.41 -15.56 14.42
CA ASN A 105 13.98 -16.13 13.20
C ASN A 105 12.98 -16.07 12.03
N ALA A 106 11.69 -16.33 12.30
CA ALA A 106 10.64 -16.26 11.29
C ALA A 106 10.41 -14.83 10.77
N VAL A 107 10.36 -13.83 11.65
CA VAL A 107 10.23 -12.42 11.26
C VAL A 107 11.44 -11.96 10.44
N GLU A 108 12.66 -12.30 10.86
CA GLU A 108 13.88 -11.96 10.11
C GLU A 108 13.86 -12.60 8.72
N ALA A 109 13.53 -13.89 8.63
CA ALA A 109 13.43 -14.60 7.37
C ALA A 109 12.39 -13.96 6.42
N LEU A 110 11.25 -13.50 6.94
CA LEU A 110 10.23 -12.79 6.14
C LEU A 110 10.73 -11.44 5.62
N LEU A 111 11.40 -10.65 6.45
CA LEU A 111 12.01 -9.38 6.04
C LEU A 111 13.07 -9.61 4.96
N ASP A 112 13.98 -10.55 5.20
CA ASP A 112 15.05 -10.91 4.27
C ASP A 112 14.49 -11.42 2.94
N TYR A 113 13.47 -12.28 2.98
CA TYR A 113 12.77 -12.75 1.78
C TYR A 113 12.18 -11.57 0.98
N GLY A 114 11.49 -10.64 1.64
CA GLY A 114 10.90 -9.48 1.00
C GLY A 114 11.92 -8.54 0.35
N TYR A 115 13.09 -8.34 0.97
CA TYR A 115 14.17 -7.53 0.40
C TYR A 115 14.97 -8.27 -0.69
N ARG A 116 15.15 -9.59 -0.52
CA ARG A 116 15.92 -10.40 -1.46
C ARG A 116 15.16 -10.61 -2.77
N PHE A 117 13.86 -10.86 -2.72
CA PHE A 117 13.11 -11.33 -3.89
C PHE A 117 12.15 -10.30 -4.49
N PHE A 118 11.88 -9.18 -3.82
CA PHE A 118 10.98 -8.14 -4.34
C PHE A 118 11.67 -6.78 -4.45
N VAL A 119 11.17 -5.94 -5.34
CA VAL A 119 11.63 -4.57 -5.55
C VAL A 119 10.44 -3.66 -5.88
N ASN A 120 10.54 -2.37 -5.50
CA ASN A 120 9.56 -1.36 -5.89
C ASN A 120 10.02 -0.68 -7.17
N HIS A 121 9.11 -0.54 -8.13
CA HIS A 121 9.31 0.27 -9.32
C HIS A 121 8.33 1.46 -9.30
N PRO A 122 8.82 2.71 -9.45
CA PRO A 122 7.95 3.82 -9.77
C PRO A 122 7.43 3.64 -11.19
N VAL A 123 6.11 3.72 -11.38
CA VAL A 123 5.48 3.47 -12.68
C VAL A 123 4.82 4.72 -13.25
N TYR A 124 4.19 5.52 -12.39
CA TYR A 124 3.62 6.81 -12.77
C TYR A 124 3.86 7.84 -11.67
N THR A 125 4.03 9.08 -12.07
CA THR A 125 4.04 10.25 -11.19
C THR A 125 2.66 10.88 -11.08
N ALA A 126 2.39 11.60 -9.99
CA ALA A 126 1.14 12.32 -9.80
C ALA A 126 0.88 13.29 -10.96
N GLY A 127 -0.32 13.22 -11.55
CA GLY A 127 -0.71 14.03 -12.71
C GLY A 127 -0.23 13.51 -14.06
N GLU A 128 0.49 12.38 -14.10
CA GLU A 128 0.91 11.77 -15.36
C GLU A 128 -0.27 11.20 -16.14
N LYS A 129 -0.29 11.45 -17.45
CA LYS A 129 -1.31 10.93 -18.37
C LYS A 129 -1.12 9.42 -18.56
N VAL A 130 -2.17 8.64 -18.35
CA VAL A 130 -2.15 7.18 -18.53
C VAL A 130 -2.88 6.71 -19.78
N SER A 131 -3.91 7.44 -20.21
CA SER A 131 -4.69 7.16 -21.41
C SER A 131 -5.51 8.40 -21.80
N GLU A 132 -6.35 8.25 -22.81
CA GLU A 132 -7.28 9.28 -23.28
C GLU A 132 -8.66 8.67 -23.53
N ILE A 133 -9.71 9.46 -23.28
CA ILE A 133 -11.10 9.11 -23.63
C ILE A 133 -11.45 9.89 -24.91
N SER A 134 -11.75 9.15 -25.97
CA SER A 134 -12.16 9.70 -27.26
C SER A 134 -13.61 9.33 -27.54
N ARG A 135 -14.53 10.20 -27.13
CA ARG A 135 -15.98 10.06 -27.35
C ARG A 135 -16.53 11.32 -27.97
N SER A 136 -17.25 11.18 -29.08
CA SER A 136 -17.77 12.33 -29.83
C SER A 136 -18.77 13.19 -29.05
N ASP A 137 -19.48 12.60 -28.07
CA ASP A 137 -20.46 13.28 -27.22
C ASP A 137 -19.85 14.10 -26.06
N LEU A 138 -18.53 14.10 -25.92
CA LEU A 138 -17.80 14.80 -24.86
C LEU A 138 -16.95 15.96 -25.42
N SER A 139 -16.73 16.98 -24.58
CA SER A 139 -15.84 18.10 -24.87
C SER A 139 -14.95 18.40 -23.64
N PRO A 140 -13.63 18.57 -23.79
CA PRO A 140 -12.86 18.46 -25.04
C PRO A 140 -12.77 17.02 -25.57
N MET A 141 -12.27 16.83 -26.80
CA MET A 141 -11.93 15.51 -27.36
C MET A 141 -10.56 15.59 -28.07
N PRO A 142 -9.57 14.75 -27.70
CA PRO A 142 -9.61 13.73 -26.65
C PRO A 142 -9.53 14.32 -25.23
N ILE A 143 -9.98 13.54 -24.25
CA ILE A 143 -9.89 13.89 -22.83
C ILE A 143 -8.72 13.12 -22.20
N PRO A 144 -7.68 13.80 -21.73
CA PRO A 144 -6.59 13.13 -21.04
C PRO A 144 -7.04 12.64 -19.65
N VAL A 145 -6.70 11.39 -19.35
CA VAL A 145 -6.91 10.78 -18.03
C VAL A 145 -5.58 10.32 -17.45
N GLY A 146 -5.46 10.41 -16.13
CA GLY A 146 -4.21 10.19 -15.42
C GLY A 146 -4.40 9.62 -14.03
N VAL A 147 -3.31 9.56 -13.28
CA VAL A 147 -3.32 9.20 -11.85
C VAL A 147 -3.14 10.44 -11.00
N GLU A 148 -3.83 10.50 -9.86
CA GLU A 148 -3.74 11.66 -8.95
C GLU A 148 -2.50 11.60 -8.04
N GLN A 149 -1.98 10.40 -7.78
CA GLN A 149 -0.87 10.15 -6.87
C GLN A 149 0.23 9.36 -7.57
N ASN A 150 1.46 9.41 -7.02
CA ASN A 150 2.55 8.55 -7.45
C ASN A 150 2.13 7.07 -7.33
N VAL A 151 2.45 6.28 -8.35
CA VAL A 151 2.12 4.86 -8.41
C VAL A 151 3.39 4.05 -8.45
N ASP A 152 3.73 3.49 -7.29
CA ASP A 152 4.75 2.44 -7.20
C ASP A 152 4.13 1.04 -7.24
N ILE A 153 4.86 0.09 -7.79
CA ILE A 153 4.49 -1.32 -7.86
C ILE A 153 5.61 -2.17 -7.26
N THR A 154 5.26 -3.02 -6.30
CA THR A 154 6.15 -4.06 -5.77
C THR A 154 5.98 -5.34 -6.58
N VAL A 155 7.05 -5.82 -7.21
CA VAL A 155 7.06 -7.06 -8.01
C VAL A 155 8.25 -7.95 -7.62
N PRO A 156 8.20 -9.26 -7.92
CA PRO A 156 9.39 -10.10 -7.86
C PRO A 156 10.51 -9.52 -8.75
N LYS A 157 11.76 -9.62 -8.29
CA LYS A 157 12.93 -9.16 -9.04
C LYS A 157 12.96 -9.81 -10.43
N GLY A 158 13.30 -9.01 -11.44
CA GLY A 158 13.37 -9.45 -12.83
C GLY A 158 12.01 -9.65 -13.52
N ARG A 159 10.88 -9.43 -12.84
CA ARG A 159 9.53 -9.63 -13.42
C ARG A 159 8.83 -8.33 -13.84
N PHE A 160 9.47 -7.18 -13.67
CA PHE A 160 8.86 -5.89 -14.01
C PHE A 160 8.52 -5.76 -15.50
N SER A 161 9.35 -6.30 -16.40
CA SER A 161 9.08 -6.29 -17.85
C SER A 161 7.85 -7.12 -18.25
N SER A 162 7.41 -8.05 -17.41
CA SER A 162 6.20 -8.85 -17.61
C SER A 162 4.93 -8.19 -17.06
N LEU A 163 5.04 -6.98 -16.49
CA LEU A 163 3.91 -6.24 -15.92
C LEU A 163 3.04 -5.66 -17.04
N GLN A 164 1.79 -6.12 -17.12
CA GLN A 164 0.78 -5.57 -18.02
C GLN A 164 0.00 -4.46 -17.34
N ARG A 165 -0.46 -3.48 -18.14
CA ARG A 165 -1.21 -2.31 -17.67
C ARG A 165 -2.49 -2.24 -18.47
N VAL A 166 -3.64 -2.23 -17.79
CA VAL A 166 -4.96 -2.16 -18.40
C VAL A 166 -5.69 -0.97 -17.83
N VAL A 167 -6.11 -0.05 -18.68
CA VAL A 167 -6.95 1.08 -18.29
C VAL A 167 -8.40 0.72 -18.56
N GLU A 168 -9.19 0.63 -17.51
CA GLU A 168 -10.62 0.33 -17.56
C GLU A 168 -11.39 1.62 -17.27
N ILE A 169 -12.02 2.20 -18.30
CA ILE A 169 -12.88 3.38 -18.17
C ILE A 169 -14.32 2.91 -17.95
N ALA A 170 -15.05 3.61 -17.07
CA ALA A 170 -16.46 3.33 -16.85
C ALA A 170 -17.25 3.47 -18.17
N PRO A 171 -18.12 2.50 -18.51
CA PRO A 171 -18.84 2.51 -19.79
C PRO A 171 -19.79 3.71 -19.94
N HIS A 172 -20.31 4.20 -18.81
CA HIS A 172 -21.18 5.36 -18.75
C HIS A 172 -20.55 6.44 -17.87
N LEU A 173 -20.29 7.60 -18.49
CA LEU A 173 -19.77 8.77 -17.82
C LEU A 173 -20.91 9.78 -17.66
N GLN A 174 -21.16 10.23 -16.43
CA GLN A 174 -22.15 11.27 -16.16
C GLN A 174 -21.48 12.63 -16.31
N VAL A 175 -21.97 13.47 -17.22
CA VAL A 175 -21.46 14.83 -17.46
C VAL A 175 -22.48 15.88 -17.00
N PRO A 176 -22.06 17.06 -16.52
CA PRO A 176 -20.68 17.57 -16.49
C PRO A 176 -19.80 16.96 -15.38
N MET A 177 -18.49 16.87 -15.62
CA MET A 177 -17.49 16.43 -14.65
C MET A 177 -16.42 17.49 -14.43
N LYS A 178 -15.96 17.63 -13.19
CA LYS A 178 -14.82 18.48 -12.85
C LYS A 178 -13.50 17.76 -13.20
N LYS A 179 -12.42 18.52 -13.25
CA LYS A 179 -11.06 17.95 -13.23
C LYS A 179 -10.88 17.12 -11.94
N GLY A 180 -10.20 15.99 -12.03
CA GLY A 180 -9.95 15.10 -10.90
C GLY A 180 -11.09 14.11 -10.62
N THR A 181 -12.17 14.12 -11.42
CA THR A 181 -13.24 13.13 -11.26
C THR A 181 -12.73 11.75 -11.66
N VAL A 182 -12.98 10.74 -10.82
CA VAL A 182 -12.65 9.34 -11.11
C VAL A 182 -13.55 8.84 -12.24
N VAL A 183 -12.93 8.34 -13.32
CA VAL A 183 -13.63 7.85 -14.52
C VAL A 183 -13.31 6.40 -14.83
N GLY A 184 -12.50 5.76 -13.99
CA GLY A 184 -12.07 4.38 -14.20
C GLY A 184 -10.97 3.96 -13.26
N ARG A 185 -10.24 2.93 -13.66
CA ARG A 185 -9.09 2.40 -12.93
C ARG A 185 -8.00 1.91 -13.86
N LEU A 186 -6.77 2.02 -13.39
CA LEU A 186 -5.59 1.44 -14.01
C LEU A 186 -5.24 0.18 -13.22
N VAL A 187 -5.33 -0.96 -13.87
CA VAL A 187 -5.08 -2.28 -13.31
C VAL A 187 -3.72 -2.77 -13.79
N PHE A 188 -2.87 -3.14 -12.83
CA PHE A 188 -1.59 -3.78 -13.08
C PHE A 188 -1.74 -5.29 -12.94
N LEU A 189 -1.40 -6.02 -13.99
CA LEU A 189 -1.47 -7.48 -14.03
C LEU A 189 -0.06 -8.07 -14.13
N LEU A 190 0.21 -9.13 -13.38
CA LEU A 190 1.42 -9.93 -13.51
C LEU A 190 1.02 -11.37 -13.82
N ASN A 191 1.45 -11.90 -14.97
CA ASN A 191 1.05 -13.23 -15.45
C ASN A 191 -0.49 -13.41 -15.47
N GLY A 192 -1.21 -12.39 -15.91
CA GLY A 192 -2.68 -12.38 -15.96
C GLY A 192 -3.40 -12.21 -14.62
N LYS A 193 -2.68 -12.12 -13.49
CA LYS A 193 -3.28 -11.92 -12.16
C LYS A 193 -3.22 -10.45 -11.73
N PRO A 194 -4.30 -9.86 -11.19
CA PRO A 194 -4.30 -8.49 -10.69
C PRO A 194 -3.39 -8.35 -9.48
N LEU A 195 -2.49 -7.35 -9.55
CA LEU A 195 -1.52 -7.02 -8.51
C LEU A 195 -1.90 -5.74 -7.76
N LYS A 196 -2.32 -4.70 -8.48
CA LYS A 196 -2.73 -3.40 -7.92
C LYS A 196 -3.73 -2.74 -8.86
N SER A 197 -4.68 -2.02 -8.29
CA SER A 197 -5.61 -1.15 -9.00
C SER A 197 -5.51 0.25 -8.42
N VAL A 198 -5.45 1.26 -9.27
CA VAL A 198 -5.45 2.68 -8.86
C VAL A 198 -6.55 3.45 -9.61
N PRO A 199 -7.22 4.42 -8.96
CA PRO A 199 -8.19 5.26 -9.65
C PRO A 199 -7.55 6.03 -10.81
N VAL A 200 -8.28 6.13 -11.91
CA VAL A 200 -7.93 6.98 -13.05
C VAL A 200 -8.87 8.17 -13.05
N VAL A 201 -8.29 9.36 -13.09
CA VAL A 201 -9.01 10.63 -12.97
C VAL A 201 -8.88 11.49 -14.23
N THR A 202 -9.86 12.35 -14.45
CA THR A 202 -9.82 13.35 -15.53
C THR A 202 -8.75 14.40 -15.25
N GLN A 203 -7.98 14.79 -16.27
CA GLN A 203 -6.99 15.87 -16.13
C GLN A 203 -7.57 17.25 -16.49
N THR A 204 -8.76 17.28 -17.08
CA THR A 204 -9.53 18.48 -17.43
C THR A 204 -10.98 18.32 -16.97
N ALA A 205 -11.72 19.43 -16.90
CA ALA A 205 -13.18 19.36 -16.82
C ALA A 205 -13.75 18.76 -18.12
N ILE A 206 -14.91 18.12 -18.01
CA ILE A 206 -15.60 17.47 -19.13
C ILE A 206 -17.03 17.96 -19.18
N GLU A 207 -17.42 18.43 -20.36
CA GLU A 207 -18.77 18.87 -20.67
C GLU A 207 -19.38 17.98 -21.75
N LYS A 208 -20.71 18.07 -21.90
CA LYS A 208 -21.40 17.46 -23.04
C LYS A 208 -21.08 18.28 -24.30
N ALA A 209 -20.64 17.62 -25.37
CA ALA A 209 -20.43 18.30 -26.65
C ALA A 209 -21.78 18.76 -27.24
N GLY A 210 -21.81 19.99 -27.77
CA GLY A 210 -22.94 20.49 -28.56
C GLY A 210 -23.08 19.75 -29.89
N TRP A 211 -24.23 19.86 -30.55
CA TRP A 211 -24.57 19.04 -31.72
C TRP A 211 -23.59 19.24 -32.90
N ILE A 212 -23.18 20.49 -33.15
CA ILE A 212 -22.19 20.84 -34.18
C ILE A 212 -20.82 20.24 -33.83
N THR A 213 -20.39 20.37 -32.57
CA THR A 213 -19.13 19.80 -32.07
C THR A 213 -19.10 18.27 -32.20
N GLN A 214 -20.20 17.59 -31.87
CA GLN A 214 -20.33 16.15 -32.04
C GLN A 214 -20.17 15.72 -33.50
N MET A 215 -20.75 16.47 -34.44
CA MET A 215 -20.62 16.19 -35.88
C MET A 215 -19.15 16.30 -36.33
N PHE A 216 -18.46 17.37 -35.94
CA PHE A 216 -17.03 17.53 -36.23
C PHE A 216 -16.17 16.43 -35.59
N HIS A 217 -16.45 16.04 -34.34
CA HIS A 217 -15.76 14.94 -33.67
C HIS A 217 -15.93 13.62 -34.41
N LYS A 218 -17.14 13.31 -34.91
CA LYS A 218 -17.40 12.10 -35.69
C LYS A 218 -16.61 12.08 -37.00
N ILE A 219 -16.59 13.18 -37.75
CA ILE A 219 -15.82 13.28 -39.00
C ILE A 219 -14.33 13.04 -38.73
N ARG A 220 -13.79 13.66 -37.68
CA ARG A 220 -12.39 13.51 -37.27
C ARG A 220 -12.01 12.10 -36.81
N SER A 221 -12.97 11.31 -36.31
CA SER A 221 -12.72 9.93 -35.88
C SER A 221 -12.74 8.90 -37.01
N VAL A 222 -13.25 9.27 -38.20
CA VAL A 222 -13.39 8.39 -39.37
C VAL A 222 -12.28 8.60 -40.40
N LEU A 223 -11.65 9.78 -40.39
CA LEU A 223 -10.44 10.13 -41.15
C LEU A 223 -9.18 9.73 -40.37
#